data_AF-A0A414I0S4-F1
#
_entry.id   AF-A0A414I0S4-F1
#
_cell.length_a   1.000
_cell.length_b   1.000
_cell.length_c   1.000
_cell.angle_alpha   90.00
_cell.angle_beta   90.00
_cell.angle_gamma   90.00
#
_symmetry.space_group_name_H-M   'P 1'
#
loop_
_entity.id
_entity.type
_entity.pdbx_description
1 polymer ?
#
loop_
_entity_poly.entity_id
_entity_poly.type
_entity_poly.pdbx_seq_one_letter_code
_entity_poly.pdbx_strand_id
1 'polypeptide(L)'
;MKVWKLVSGILSIILFVFVSFQSCAAGVSNALEANGEASGSAGIIVAILMLAGGIVSIATRKSLGKGGNIALIVLFGLAAIIGFAGYGSFSDLAIWAGWCLINVVLAVVALVTAKKNN
;
A
#
# COMPACT_ATOMS: atom_id res chain seq x y z
N MET A 1 -13.44 -12.29 -6.23
CA MET A 1 -13.39 -10.83 -6.00
C MET A 1 -12.66 -10.09 -7.14
N LYS A 2 -13.18 -10.14 -8.38
CA LYS A 2 -12.49 -9.55 -9.55
C LYS A 2 -12.60 -8.02 -9.59
N VAL A 3 -13.75 -7.48 -9.17
CA VAL A 3 -14.04 -6.03 -9.14
C VAL A 3 -13.17 -5.32 -8.10
N TRP A 4 -13.07 -5.86 -6.88
CA TRP A 4 -12.23 -5.28 -5.83
C TRP A 4 -10.76 -5.16 -6.27
N LYS A 5 -10.18 -6.20 -6.87
CA LYS A 5 -8.79 -6.15 -7.37
C LYS A 5 -8.57 -5.07 -8.42
N LEU A 6 -9.56 -4.86 -9.28
CA LEU A 6 -9.51 -3.78 -10.27
C LEU A 6 -9.56 -2.40 -9.61
N VAL A 7 -10.55 -2.19 -8.73
CA VAL A 7 -10.77 -0.89 -8.07
C VAL A 7 -9.62 -0.54 -7.13
N SER A 8 -9.24 -1.46 -6.24
CA SER A 8 -8.09 -1.28 -5.33
C SER A 8 -6.80 -1.02 -6.09
N GLY A 9 -6.60 -1.71 -7.21
CA GLY A 9 -5.42 -1.55 -8.04
C GLY A 9 -5.33 -0.15 -8.66
N ILE A 10 -6.41 0.29 -9.31
CA ILE A 10 -6.48 1.64 -9.92
C ILE A 10 -6.30 2.72 -8.85
N LEU A 11 -7.00 2.60 -7.73
CA LEU A 11 -6.88 3.56 -6.63
C LEU A 11 -5.45 3.60 -6.09
N SER A 12 -4.79 2.46 -5.86
CA SER A 12 -3.42 2.45 -5.33
C SER A 12 -2.41 3.08 -6.30
N ILE A 13 -2.61 2.94 -7.62
CA ILE A 13 -1.78 3.61 -8.64
C ILE A 13 -2.00 5.13 -8.64
N ILE A 14 -3.24 5.60 -8.48
CA ILE A 14 -3.52 7.04 -8.40
C ILE A 14 -2.96 7.61 -7.10
N LEU A 15 -3.20 6.94 -5.97
CA LEU A 15 -2.74 7.36 -4.66
C LEU A 15 -1.20 7.41 -4.58
N PHE A 16 -0.49 6.50 -5.25
CA PHE A 16 0.97 6.54 -5.36
C PHE A 16 1.50 7.92 -5.77
N VAL A 17 0.83 8.59 -6.71
CA VAL A 17 1.24 9.93 -7.16
C VAL A 17 1.16 10.91 -5.99
N PHE A 18 0.04 10.93 -5.27
CA PHE A 18 -0.17 11.81 -4.11
C PHE A 18 0.81 11.51 -2.97
N VAL A 19 0.97 10.23 -2.59
CA VAL A 19 1.89 9.81 -1.52
C VAL A 19 3.33 10.20 -1.87
N SER A 20 3.74 10.06 -3.13
CA SER A 20 5.09 10.41 -3.57
C SER A 20 5.36 11.91 -3.41
N PHE A 21 4.44 12.77 -3.85
CA PHE A 21 4.61 14.22 -3.69
C PHE A 21 4.56 14.66 -2.23
N GLN A 22 3.66 14.10 -1.42
CA GLN A 22 3.59 14.38 0.02
C GLN A 22 4.87 13.93 0.73
N SER A 23 5.41 12.77 0.36
CA SER A 23 6.65 12.26 0.94
C SER A 23 7.86 13.10 0.58
N CYS A 24 7.92 13.63 -0.65
CA CYS A 24 8.95 14.60 -1.03
C CYS A 24 8.85 15.88 -0.18
N ALA A 25 7.63 16.40 0.04
CA ALA A 25 7.41 17.57 0.89
C ALA A 25 7.80 17.31 2.34
N ALA A 26 7.39 16.16 2.91
CA ALA A 26 7.78 15.73 4.26
C ALA A 26 9.30 15.54 4.37
N GLY A 27 9.95 14.98 3.35
CA GLY A 27 11.41 14.84 3.32
C GLY A 27 12.15 16.17 3.31
N VAL A 28 11.64 17.16 2.57
CA VAL A 28 12.18 18.53 2.61
C VAL A 28 11.94 19.18 3.97
N SER A 29 10.76 19.01 4.57
CA SER A 29 10.47 19.49 5.92
C SER A 29 11.42 18.91 6.96
N ASN A 30 11.61 17.58 6.96
CA ASN A 30 12.53 16.90 7.88
C ASN A 30 13.96 17.41 7.75
N ALA A 31 14.42 17.64 6.52
CA ALA A 31 15.75 18.16 6.27
C ALA A 31 15.92 19.60 6.77
N LEU A 32 14.89 20.43 6.61
CA LEU A 32 14.90 21.83 7.05
C LEU A 32 14.81 21.96 8.58
N GLU A 33 13.97 21.14 9.20
CA GLU A 33 13.76 21.13 10.65
C GLU A 33 14.86 20.36 11.40
N ALA A 34 15.70 19.61 10.68
CA ALA A 34 16.72 18.72 11.25
C ALA A 34 16.19 17.83 12.39
N ASN A 35 14.93 17.42 12.28
CA ASN A 35 14.18 16.72 13.32
C ASN A 35 14.58 15.23 13.46
N GLY A 36 15.43 14.73 12.56
CA GLY A 36 15.89 13.34 12.55
C GLY A 36 14.83 12.33 12.10
N GLU A 37 13.66 12.80 11.64
CA GLU A 37 12.59 11.93 11.19
C GLU A 37 12.84 11.42 9.76
N ALA A 38 12.52 10.15 9.53
CA ALA A 38 12.62 9.50 8.22
C ALA A 38 11.27 9.38 7.50
N SER A 39 10.26 10.20 7.88
CA SER A 39 8.89 10.11 7.36
C SER A 39 8.80 10.33 5.85
N GLY A 40 9.60 11.25 5.28
CA GLY A 40 9.69 11.41 3.83
C GLY A 40 10.24 10.16 3.12
N SER A 41 11.28 9.53 3.64
CA SER A 41 11.84 8.30 3.06
C SER A 41 10.89 7.11 3.22
N ALA A 42 10.28 6.96 4.40
CA ALA A 42 9.28 5.93 4.66
C ALA A 42 8.10 6.05 3.70
N GLY A 43 7.61 7.27 3.47
CA GLY A 43 6.50 7.51 2.57
C GLY A 43 6.81 7.19 1.10
N ILE A 44 8.03 7.45 0.61
CA ILE A 44 8.43 7.00 -0.74
C ILE A 44 8.44 5.47 -0.85
N ILE A 45 8.94 4.76 0.18
CA ILE A 45 8.92 3.29 0.19
C ILE A 45 7.48 2.77 0.15
N VAL A 46 6.60 3.35 0.98
CA VAL A 46 5.17 3.02 0.98
C VAL A 46 4.54 3.27 -0.40
N ALA A 47 4.86 4.40 -1.03
CA ALA A 47 4.37 4.74 -2.36
C ALA A 47 4.79 3.67 -3.40
N ILE A 48 6.06 3.27 -3.43
CA ILE A 48 6.55 2.24 -4.36
C ILE A 48 5.83 0.91 -4.13
N LEU A 49 5.65 0.50 -2.88
CA LEU A 49 4.92 -0.72 -2.54
C LEU A 49 3.44 -0.64 -2.92
N MET A 50 2.80 0.52 -2.78
CA MET A 50 1.43 0.77 -3.24
C MET A 50 1.31 0.65 -4.77
N LEU A 51 2.28 1.21 -5.51
CA LEU A 51 2.32 1.09 -6.97
C LEU A 51 2.48 -0.37 -7.40
N ALA A 52 3.45 -1.08 -6.82
CA ALA A 52 3.67 -2.50 -7.09
C ALA A 52 2.44 -3.35 -6.73
N GLY A 53 1.86 -3.14 -5.55
CA GLY A 53 0.64 -3.80 -5.11
C GLY A 53 -0.55 -3.50 -6.03
N GLY A 54 -0.67 -2.26 -6.49
CA GLY A 54 -1.71 -1.85 -7.43
C GLY A 54 -1.62 -2.56 -8.77
N ILE A 55 -0.43 -2.59 -9.37
CA ILE A 55 -0.16 -3.30 -10.63
C ILE A 55 -0.43 -4.80 -10.48
N VAL A 56 0.09 -5.43 -9.42
CA VAL A 56 -0.12 -6.86 -9.14
C VAL A 56 -1.61 -7.16 -8.92
N SER A 57 -2.36 -6.25 -8.30
CA SER A 57 -3.80 -6.42 -8.08
C SER A 57 -4.55 -6.50 -9.40
N ILE A 58 -4.26 -5.58 -10.33
CA ILE A 58 -4.85 -5.56 -11.66
C ILE A 58 -4.40 -6.77 -12.49
N ALA A 59 -3.09 -7.07 -12.53
CA ALA A 59 -2.53 -8.16 -13.33
C ALA A 59 -3.06 -9.53 -12.89
N THR A 60 -3.26 -9.73 -11.58
CA THR A 60 -3.74 -11.01 -11.03
C THR A 60 -5.26 -11.08 -10.87
N ARG A 61 -6.02 -10.09 -11.38
CA ARG A 61 -7.48 -10.01 -11.18
C ARG A 61 -8.25 -11.19 -11.77
N LYS A 62 -7.75 -11.79 -12.87
CA LYS A 62 -8.36 -12.94 -13.55
C LYS A 62 -7.69 -14.27 -13.22
N SER A 63 -6.62 -14.26 -12.42
CA SER A 63 -5.90 -15.48 -12.07
C SER A 63 -6.76 -16.39 -11.19
N LEU A 64 -6.75 -17.68 -11.51
CA LEU A 64 -7.37 -18.75 -10.72
C LEU A 64 -6.49 -19.18 -9.53
N GLY A 65 -5.18 -18.88 -9.59
CA GLY A 65 -4.22 -19.23 -8.57
C GLY A 65 -4.27 -18.33 -7.34
N LYS A 66 -3.84 -18.87 -6.18
CA LYS A 66 -3.80 -18.13 -4.90
C LYS A 66 -2.62 -17.15 -4.80
N GLY A 67 -1.58 -17.33 -5.62
CA GLY A 67 -0.34 -16.54 -5.56
C GLY A 67 -0.56 -15.03 -5.68
N GLY A 68 -1.53 -14.60 -6.48
CA GLY A 68 -1.86 -13.17 -6.60
C GLY A 68 -2.34 -12.57 -5.28
N ASN A 69 -3.18 -13.27 -4.52
CA ASN A 69 -3.66 -12.76 -3.22
C ASN A 69 -2.52 -12.74 -2.20
N ILE A 70 -1.63 -13.74 -2.22
CA ILE A 70 -0.46 -13.80 -1.32
C ILE A 70 0.48 -12.63 -1.59
N ALA A 71 0.76 -12.33 -2.87
CA ALA A 71 1.58 -11.19 -3.24
C ALA A 71 0.97 -9.86 -2.75
N LEU A 72 -0.35 -9.69 -2.86
CA LEU A 72 -1.03 -8.49 -2.34
C LEU A 72 -0.92 -8.37 -0.82
N ILE A 73 -1.05 -9.47 -0.07
CA ILE A 73 -0.87 -9.49 1.38
C ILE A 73 0.53 -9.02 1.75
N VAL A 74 1.56 -9.51 1.05
CA VAL A 74 2.95 -9.13 1.33
C VAL A 74 3.22 -7.67 0.96
N LEU A 75 2.87 -7.25 -0.25
CA LEU A 75 3.15 -5.90 -0.74
C LEU A 75 2.44 -4.82 0.09
N PHE A 76 1.12 -4.95 0.26
CA PHE A 76 0.37 -3.99 1.06
C PHE A 76 0.62 -4.16 2.56
N GLY A 77 0.97 -5.35 3.04
CA GLY A 77 1.31 -5.59 4.44
C GLY A 77 2.60 -4.90 4.85
N LEU A 78 3.64 -5.03 4.03
CA LEU A 78 4.89 -4.29 4.23
C LEU A 78 4.66 -2.78 4.15
N ALA A 79 3.88 -2.31 3.16
CA ALA A 79 3.53 -0.90 3.04
C ALA A 79 2.81 -0.37 4.29
N ALA A 80 1.86 -1.13 4.83
CA ALA A 80 1.14 -0.75 6.05
C ALA A 80 2.07 -0.69 7.27
N ILE A 81 2.94 -1.69 7.46
CA ILE A 81 3.88 -1.72 8.59
C ILE A 81 4.85 -0.54 8.51
N ILE A 82 5.44 -0.29 7.34
CA ILE A 82 6.39 0.80 7.14
C ILE A 82 5.70 2.16 7.33
N GLY A 83 4.49 2.33 6.79
CA GLY A 83 3.74 3.57 6.93
C GLY A 83 3.34 3.86 8.38
N PHE A 84 2.87 2.86 9.13
CA PHE A 84 2.53 3.05 10.55
C PHE A 84 3.75 3.18 11.46
N ALA A 85 4.88 2.56 11.13
CA ALA A 85 6.11 2.72 11.91
C ALA A 85 6.84 4.03 11.57
N GLY A 86 6.66 4.56 10.36
CA GLY A 86 7.45 5.66 9.81
C GLY A 86 6.72 7.00 9.68
N TYR A 87 5.47 7.14 10.12
CA TYR A 87 4.71 8.38 9.90
C TYR A 87 5.24 9.59 10.67
N GLY A 88 5.89 9.38 11.82
CA GLY A 88 6.52 10.45 12.60
C GLY A 88 5.52 11.57 12.91
N SER A 89 5.88 12.80 12.56
CA SER A 89 5.02 13.98 12.73
C SER A 89 3.93 14.15 11.64
N PHE A 90 3.94 13.35 10.57
CA PHE A 90 3.06 13.50 9.41
C PHE A 90 1.95 12.45 9.39
N SER A 91 0.76 12.83 9.88
CA SER A 91 -0.38 11.92 9.99
C SER A 91 -0.92 11.40 8.64
N ASP A 92 -0.63 12.10 7.55
CA ASP A 92 -1.00 11.67 6.19
C ASP A 92 -0.41 10.28 5.85
N LEU A 93 0.81 9.97 6.28
CA LEU A 93 1.40 8.65 6.03
C LEU A 93 0.65 7.53 6.76
N ALA A 94 0.07 7.79 7.94
CA ALA A 94 -0.77 6.83 8.64
C ALA A 94 -2.10 6.57 7.91
N ILE A 95 -2.66 7.57 7.21
CA ILE A 95 -3.86 7.39 6.38
C ILE A 95 -3.56 6.46 5.21
N TRP A 96 -2.41 6.64 4.54
CA TRP A 96 -1.97 5.77 3.45
C TRP A 96 -1.67 4.34 3.91
N ALA A 97 -1.06 4.20 5.10
CA ALA A 97 -0.87 2.90 5.74
C ALA A 97 -2.21 2.21 6.04
N GLY A 98 -3.22 2.96 6.47
CA GLY A 98 -4.59 2.47 6.65
C GLY A 98 -5.21 1.94 5.36
N TRP A 99 -5.04 2.64 4.25
CA TRP A 99 -5.49 2.14 2.94
C TRP A 99 -4.79 0.83 2.55
N CYS A 100 -3.48 0.73 2.79
CA CYS A 100 -2.73 -0.51 2.56
C CYS A 100 -3.28 -1.65 3.43
N LEU A 101 -3.55 -1.39 4.71
CA LEU A 101 -4.10 -2.38 5.64
C LEU A 101 -5.48 -2.90 5.19
N ILE A 102 -6.37 -2.02 4.70
CA ILE A 102 -7.66 -2.43 4.14
C ILE A 102 -7.45 -3.40 2.98
N ASN A 103 -6.49 -3.14 2.09
CA ASN A 103 -6.20 -4.03 0.96
C ASN A 103 -5.63 -5.38 1.42
N VAL A 104 -4.84 -5.42 2.50
CA VAL A 104 -4.38 -6.67 3.11
C VAL A 104 -5.56 -7.49 3.63
N VAL A 105 -6.46 -6.88 4.41
CA VAL A 105 -7.64 -7.57 4.96
C VAL A 105 -8.49 -8.15 3.82
N LEU A 106 -8.73 -7.38 2.78
CA LEU A 106 -9.50 -7.83 1.63
C LEU A 106 -8.77 -8.95 0.85
N ALA A 107 -7.44 -8.91 0.75
CA ALA A 107 -6.65 -9.99 0.15
C ALA A 107 -6.72 -11.29 0.97
N VAL A 108 -6.68 -11.20 2.31
CA VAL A 108 -6.86 -12.34 3.22
C VAL A 108 -8.27 -12.94 3.06
N VAL A 109 -9.31 -12.11 3.08
CA VAL A 109 -10.70 -12.54 2.85
C VAL A 109 -10.84 -13.23 1.50
N ALA A 110 -10.21 -12.69 0.45
CA ALA A 110 -10.20 -13.31 -0.89
C ALA A 110 -9.58 -14.71 -0.86
N LEU A 111 -8.49 -14.89 -0.12
CA LEU A 111 -7.76 -16.14 -0.02
C LEU A 111 -8.54 -17.20 0.76
N VAL A 112 -9.15 -16.82 1.89
CA VAL A 112 -9.97 -17.72 2.72
C VAL A 112 -11.24 -18.12 1.97
N THR A 113 -11.91 -17.19 1.31
CA THR A 113 -13.16 -17.47 0.58
C THR A 113 -12.91 -18.34 -0.65
N ALA A 114 -11.77 -18.18 -1.34
CA ALA A 114 -11.39 -19.04 -2.45
C ALA A 114 -11.19 -20.51 -2.05
N LYS A 115 -10.90 -20.80 -0.77
CA LYS A 115 -10.78 -22.18 -0.27
C LYS A 115 -12.14 -22.89 -0.14
N LYS A 116 -13.24 -22.15 0.02
CA LYS A 116 -14.59 -22.70 0.25
C LYS A 116 -15.30 -23.12 -1.05
N ASN A 117 -14.80 -22.67 -2.20
CA ASN A 117 -15.40 -22.90 -3.52
C ASN A 117 -14.63 -23.92 -4.38
N ASN A 118 -13.66 -24.61 -3.78
CA ASN A 118 -12.93 -25.75 -4.37
C ASN A 118 -13.24 -27.00 -3.56
#